data_AF-A0A6I3F2E2-F1
#
_entry.id   AF-A0A6I3F2E2-F1
#
_cell.length_a   1.000
_cell.length_b   1.000
_cell.length_c   1.000
_cell.angle_alpha   90.00
_cell.angle_beta   90.00
_cell.angle_gamma   90.00
#
_symmetry.space_group_name_H-M   'P 1'
#
loop_
_entity.id
_entity.type
_entity.pdbx_description
1 polymer ?
#
loop_
_entity_poly.entity_id
_entity_poly.type
_entity_poly.pdbx_seq_one_letter_code
_entity_poly.pdbx_strand_id
1 'polypeptide(L)'
;MRMARVNITIPDELVDEARKQGLNVSRLASGAVAFELDRLRKIAMLDVYLAEMEAELGPIRAEERAEAKEWVDRLLKGAPAEKQASA
;
A
#
# COMPACT_ATOMS: atom_id res chain seq x y z
N MET A 1 26.80 -7.10 -11.11
CA MET A 1 26.23 -6.68 -9.81
C MET A 1 27.00 -7.34 -8.69
N ARG A 2 27.47 -6.58 -7.69
CA ARG A 2 28.12 -7.13 -6.49
C ARG A 2 27.03 -7.31 -5.44
N MET A 3 26.70 -8.56 -5.08
CA MET A 3 25.72 -8.83 -4.04
C MET A 3 26.39 -8.69 -2.66
N ALA A 4 25.80 -7.90 -1.78
CA ALA A 4 26.19 -7.89 -0.38
C ALA A 4 25.77 -9.22 0.26
N ARG A 5 26.70 -9.89 0.95
CA ARG A 5 26.38 -11.06 1.75
C ARG A 5 25.88 -10.60 3.11
N VAL A 6 24.67 -11.03 3.46
CA VAL A 6 24.06 -10.79 4.77
C VAL A 6 23.82 -12.14 5.43
N ASN A 7 24.28 -12.28 6.68
CA ASN A 7 23.99 -13.45 7.50
C ASN A 7 22.77 -13.13 8.36
N ILE A 8 21.74 -13.96 8.29
CA ILE A 8 20.50 -13.81 9.05
C ILE A 8 20.20 -15.11 9.77
N THR A 9 19.61 -15.01 10.97
CA THR A 9 19.13 -16.16 11.73
C THR A 9 17.67 -16.40 11.38
N ILE A 10 17.35 -17.65 11.06
CA ILE A 10 15.99 -18.12 10.74
C ILE A 10 15.79 -19.40 11.54
N PRO A 11 14.59 -19.65 12.10
CA PRO A 11 14.30 -20.93 12.76
C PRO A 11 14.59 -22.14 11.87
N ASP A 12 15.22 -23.16 12.44
CA ASP A 12 15.67 -24.35 11.70
C ASP A 12 14.49 -25.09 11.06
N GLU A 13 13.33 -25.13 11.72
CA GLU A 13 12.12 -25.74 11.19
C GLU A 13 11.67 -25.13 9.86
N LEU A 14 11.89 -23.82 9.66
CA LEU A 14 11.55 -23.14 8.41
C LEU A 14 12.56 -23.45 7.30
N VAL A 15 13.83 -23.60 7.65
CA VAL A 15 14.89 -23.97 6.70
C VAL A 15 14.68 -25.41 6.22
N ASP A 16 14.37 -26.31 7.15
CA ASP A 16 14.12 -27.71 6.84
C ASP A 16 12.88 -27.89 5.96
N GLU A 17 11.79 -27.19 6.26
CA GLU A 17 10.60 -27.24 5.41
C GLU A 17 10.85 -26.61 4.03
N ALA A 18 11.53 -25.46 3.97
CA ALA A 18 11.90 -24.85 2.71
C ALA A 18 12.75 -25.79 1.84
N ARG A 19 13.69 -26.52 2.44
CA ARG A 19 14.51 -27.53 1.74
C ARG A 19 13.68 -28.69 1.21
N LYS A 20 12.76 -29.24 2.00
CA LYS A 20 11.86 -30.33 1.55
C LYS A 20 11.02 -29.90 0.34
N GLN A 21 10.60 -28.65 0.31
CA GLN A 21 9.80 -28.06 -0.78
C GLN A 21 10.66 -27.55 -1.96
N GLY A 22 11.99 -27.69 -1.90
CA GLY A 22 12.91 -27.21 -2.95
C GLY A 22 12.98 -25.69 -3.09
N LEU A 23 12.61 -24.93 -2.05
CA LEU A 23 12.58 -23.48 -2.07
C LEU A 23 13.99 -22.88 -1.90
N ASN A 24 14.31 -21.86 -2.70
CA ASN A 24 15.54 -21.08 -2.56
C ASN A 24 15.32 -19.91 -1.58
N VAL A 25 15.72 -20.10 -0.33
CA VAL A 25 15.55 -19.12 0.76
C VAL A 25 16.17 -17.76 0.43
N SER A 26 17.37 -17.75 -0.18
CA SER A 26 18.03 -16.48 -0.53
C SER A 26 17.25 -15.70 -1.59
N ARG A 27 16.67 -16.39 -2.58
CA ARG A 27 15.82 -15.76 -3.60
C ARG A 27 14.53 -15.21 -2.98
N LEU A 28 13.90 -15.97 -2.08
CA LEU A 28 12.69 -15.54 -1.38
C LEU A 28 12.97 -14.33 -0.50
N ALA A 29 14.04 -14.35 0.30
CA ALA A 29 14.45 -13.23 1.14
C ALA A 29 14.75 -11.98 0.30
N SER A 30 15.47 -12.13 -0.81
CA SER A 30 15.76 -11.01 -1.72
C SER A 30 14.48 -10.41 -2.30
N GLY A 31 13.52 -11.25 -2.70
CA GLY A 31 12.22 -10.80 -3.21
C GLY A 31 11.40 -10.07 -2.14
N ALA A 32 11.36 -10.59 -0.92
CA ALA A 32 10.67 -9.96 0.20
C ALA A 32 11.26 -8.59 0.55
N VAL A 33 12.59 -8.48 0.59
CA VAL A 33 13.29 -7.21 0.81
C VAL A 33 12.99 -6.22 -0.30
N ALA A 34 13.04 -6.65 -1.57
CA ALA A 34 12.73 -5.77 -2.70
C ALA A 34 11.27 -5.26 -2.66
N PHE A 35 10.33 -6.13 -2.28
CA PHE A 35 8.93 -5.77 -2.12
C PHE A 35 8.74 -4.70 -1.02
N GLU A 36 9.35 -4.88 0.14
CA GLU A 36 9.21 -3.90 1.23
C GLU A 36 9.88 -2.57 0.87
N LEU A 37 11.05 -2.60 0.21
CA LEU A 37 11.71 -1.39 -0.26
C LEU A 37 10.85 -0.62 -1.28
N ASP A 38 10.18 -1.32 -2.20
CA ASP A 38 9.26 -0.68 -3.14
C ASP A 38 8.04 -0.08 -2.43
N ARG A 39 7.50 -0.78 -1.42
CA ARG A 39 6.41 -0.27 -0.57
C ARG A 39 6.83 1.01 0.16
N LEU A 40 8.00 1.03 0.78
CA LEU A 40 8.53 2.21 1.45
C LEU A 40 8.76 3.38 0.48
N ARG A 41 9.25 3.08 -0.73
CA ARG A 41 9.41 4.10 -1.78
C ARG A 41 8.07 4.72 -2.17
N LYS A 42 7.01 3.91 -2.32
CA LYS A 42 5.66 4.40 -2.63
C LYS A 42 5.11 5.30 -1.52
N ILE A 43 5.35 4.95 -0.25
CA ILE A 43 4.96 5.79 0.88
C ILE A 43 5.69 7.14 0.82
N ALA A 44 7.01 7.13 0.64
CA ALA A 44 7.78 8.37 0.55
C ALA A 44 7.34 9.25 -0.64
N MET A 45 7.01 8.64 -1.79
CA MET A 45 6.45 9.37 -2.94
C MET A 45 5.08 9.97 -2.63
N LEU A 46 4.23 9.23 -1.90
CA LEU A 46 2.92 9.73 -1.48
C LEU A 46 3.07 10.90 -0.50
N ASP A 47 4.01 10.84 0.43
CA ASP A 47 4.27 11.93 1.37
C ASP A 47 4.68 13.22 0.64
N VAL A 48 5.56 13.10 -0.36
CA VAL A 48 5.94 14.25 -1.23
C VAL A 48 4.72 14.78 -1.97
N TYR A 49 3.94 13.91 -2.60
CA TYR A 49 2.75 14.31 -3.35
C TYR A 49 1.71 15.01 -2.46
N LEU A 50 1.48 14.53 -1.26
CA LEU A 50 0.56 15.16 -0.31
C LEU A 50 1.07 16.53 0.16
N ALA A 51 2.37 16.67 0.38
CA ALA A 51 2.97 17.95 0.72
C ALA A 51 2.87 18.97 -0.43
N GLU A 52 3.05 18.53 -1.68
CA GLU A 52 2.83 19.36 -2.87
C GLU A 52 1.37 19.82 -2.97
N MET A 53 0.41 18.92 -2.76
CA MET A 53 -1.02 19.26 -2.74
C MET A 53 -1.36 20.26 -1.63
N GLU A 54 -0.84 20.07 -0.42
CA GLU A 54 -1.09 20.99 0.69
C GLU A 54 -0.46 22.37 0.44
N ALA A 55 0.70 22.42 -0.22
CA ALA A 55 1.32 23.69 -0.61
C ALA A 55 0.51 24.43 -1.69
N GLU A 56 -0.09 23.71 -2.64
CA GLU A 56 -0.88 24.29 -3.73
C GLU A 56 -2.28 24.74 -3.26
N LEU A 57 -2.96 23.89 -2.49
CA LEU A 57 -4.39 24.06 -2.15
C LEU A 57 -4.60 24.58 -0.72
N GLY A 58 -3.56 24.55 0.12
CA GLY A 58 -3.67 24.79 1.55
C GLY A 58 -4.17 23.56 2.32
N PRO A 59 -4.25 23.66 3.66
CA PRO A 59 -4.74 22.58 4.49
C PRO A 59 -6.24 22.34 4.26
N ILE A 60 -6.65 21.07 4.30
CA ILE A 60 -8.06 20.68 4.19
C ILE A 60 -8.85 21.25 5.37
N ARG A 61 -9.90 22.03 5.10
CA ARG A 61 -10.76 22.61 6.14
C ARG A 61 -11.68 21.56 6.75
N ALA A 62 -12.13 21.80 7.97
CA ALA A 62 -12.97 20.85 8.70
C ALA A 62 -14.32 20.62 7.98
N GLU A 63 -14.86 21.68 7.37
CA GLU A 63 -16.11 21.67 6.61
C GLU A 63 -15.97 20.83 5.34
N GLU A 64 -14.89 21.05 4.57
CA GLU A 64 -14.58 20.30 3.34
C GLU A 64 -14.38 18.81 3.64
N ARG A 65 -13.73 18.49 4.77
CA ARG A 65 -13.56 17.10 5.22
C ARG A 65 -14.90 16.46 5.59
N ALA A 66 -15.80 17.20 6.23
CA ALA A 66 -17.13 16.71 6.59
C ALA A 66 -17.98 16.45 5.34
N GLU A 67 -18.01 17.39 4.39
CA GLU A 67 -18.72 17.22 3.11
C GLU A 67 -18.20 16.03 2.31
N ALA A 68 -16.87 15.87 2.22
CA ALA A 68 -16.26 14.72 1.56
C ALA A 68 -16.65 13.40 2.24
N LYS A 69 -16.66 13.36 3.57
CA LYS A 69 -17.10 12.17 4.32
C LYS A 69 -18.57 11.84 4.07
N GLU A 70 -19.46 12.82 4.09
CA GLU A 70 -20.88 12.64 3.79
C GLU A 70 -21.09 12.13 2.37
N TRP A 71 -20.32 12.63 1.41
CA TRP A 71 -20.35 12.14 0.03
C TRP A 71 -19.93 10.67 -0.07
N VAL A 72 -18.82 10.27 0.56
CA VAL A 72 -18.36 8.86 0.60
C VAL A 72 -19.41 7.97 1.29
N ASP A 73 -19.95 8.41 2.43
CA ASP A 73 -20.95 7.66 3.18
C ASP A 73 -22.24 7.44 2.35
N ARG A 74 -22.67 8.42 1.53
CA ARG A 74 -23.78 8.25 0.57
C ARG A 74 -23.45 7.25 -0.54
N LEU A 75 -22.25 7.35 -1.12
CA LEU A 75 -21.81 6.46 -2.19
C LEU A 75 -21.80 4.99 -1.73
N LEU A 76 -21.29 4.73 -0.52
CA LEU A 76 -21.14 3.39 0.03
C LEU A 76 -22.44 2.79 0.58
N LYS A 77 -23.41 3.61 1.00
CA LYS A 77 -24.73 3.15 1.45
C LYS A 77 -25.71 2.82 0.32
N GLY A 78 -25.29 3.04 -0.94
CA GLY A 78 -26.09 2.82 -2.13
C GLY A 78 -26.85 4.08 -2.54
N ALA A 79 -26.59 4.55 -3.76
CA ALA A 79 -27.42 5.57 -4.38
C ALA A 79 -28.86 5.05 -4.48
N PRO A 80 -29.90 5.86 -4.18
CA PRO A 80 -31.24 5.51 -4.60
C PRO A 80 -31.19 5.32 -6.12
N ALA A 81 -31.73 4.20 -6.60
CA ALA A 81 -31.92 3.99 -8.03
C ALA A 81 -32.65 5.22 -8.59
N GLU A 82 -31.94 6.05 -9.35
CA GLU A 82 -32.56 7.05 -10.19
C GLU A 82 -33.56 6.31 -11.06
N LYS A 83 -34.84 6.45 -10.73
CA LYS A 83 -35.92 6.07 -11.64
C LYS A 83 -35.68 6.91 -12.89
N GLN A 84 -35.11 6.28 -13.92
CA GLN A 84 -35.17 6.79 -15.27
C GLN A 84 -36.65 6.96 -15.59
N ALA A 85 -37.14 8.19 -15.45
CA ALA A 85 -38.48 8.56 -15.86
C ALA A 85 -38.51 8.41 -17.38
N SER A 86 -39.36 7.51 -17.85
CA SER A 86 -39.72 7.31 -19.25
C SER A 86 -40.06 8.63 -19.94
N ALA A 87 -39.58 8.77 -21.18
CA ALA A 87 -40.20 9.56 -22.23
C ALA A 87 -40.61 8.62 -23.36
#